data_AF-A0A1Q8QER5-F1
#
_entry.id   AF-A0A1Q8QER5-F1
#
_cell.length_a   1.000
_cell.length_b   1.000
_cell.length_c   1.000
_cell.angle_alpha   90.00
_cell.angle_beta   90.00
_cell.angle_gamma   90.00
#
_symmetry.space_group_name_H-M   'P 1'
#
loop_
_entity.id
_entity.type
_entity.pdbx_description
1 polymer ?
#
loop_
_entity_poly.entity_id
_entity_poly.type
_entity_poly.pdbx_seq_one_letter_code
_entity_poly.pdbx_strand_id
1 'polypeptide(L)'
;MYERMRDKLITYDIVMSDETTIQCNKEEGRKASSNSYFWQHRNGPWEETPIILFQYTRTRAGENARKFLEGFSGYSITDAYAGYEKVENIIRCLCWSHYPRRLIIREELPYA
;
A
#
# COMPACT_ATOMS: atom_id res chain seq x y z
N MET A 1 17.93 8.01 -7.47
CA MET A 1 16.62 8.47 -7.95
C MET A 1 15.50 7.90 -7.09
N TYR A 2 15.37 6.57 -6.98
CA TYR A 2 14.35 5.89 -6.17
C TYR A 2 14.23 6.42 -4.73
N GLU A 3 15.32 6.39 -3.95
CA GLU A 3 15.30 6.87 -2.55
C GLU A 3 14.83 8.32 -2.42
N ARG A 4 15.30 9.21 -3.30
CA ARG A 4 14.86 10.62 -3.30
C ARG A 4 13.37 10.78 -3.59
N MET A 5 12.81 9.93 -4.46
CA MET A 5 11.38 9.92 -4.75
C MET A 5 10.58 9.36 -3.57
N ARG A 6 11.11 8.35 -2.88
CA ARG A 6 10.51 7.80 -1.66
C ARG A 6 10.50 8.84 -0.55
N ASP A 7 11.63 9.52 -0.34
CA ASP A 7 11.76 10.60 0.65
C ASP A 7 10.79 11.74 0.35
N LYS A 8 10.60 12.10 -0.92
CA LYS A 8 9.58 13.08 -1.30
C LYS A 8 8.16 12.53 -1.09
N LEU A 9 7.91 11.27 -1.44
CA LEU A 9 6.59 10.65 -1.29
C LEU A 9 6.10 10.66 0.15
N ILE A 10 6.97 10.36 1.12
CA ILE A 10 6.58 10.33 2.54
C ILE A 10 6.32 11.71 3.14
N THR A 11 6.59 12.81 2.42
CA THR A 11 6.29 14.19 2.88
C THR A 11 4.88 14.65 2.53
N TYR A 12 4.14 13.91 1.71
CA TYR A 12 2.76 14.23 1.36
C TYR A 12 1.78 13.75 2.43
N ASP A 13 0.57 14.30 2.43
CA ASP A 13 -0.47 13.97 3.41
C ASP A 13 -1.15 12.62 3.13
N ILE A 14 -1.09 12.14 1.89
CA ILE A 14 -1.78 10.92 1.44
C ILE A 14 -0.80 9.97 0.78
N VAL A 15 -0.80 8.73 1.25
CA VAL A 15 -0.17 7.61 0.55
C VAL A 15 -1.19 6.53 0.25
N MET A 16 -1.16 5.98 -0.97
CA MET A 16 -1.93 4.80 -1.34
C MET A 16 -0.96 3.65 -1.58
N SER A 17 -1.21 2.52 -0.94
CA SER A 17 -0.38 1.32 -1.07
C SER A 17 -1.20 0.09 -1.41
N ASP A 18 -0.63 -0.79 -2.24
CA ASP A 18 -1.19 -2.09 -2.60
C ASP A 18 -0.06 -3.10 -2.78
N GLU A 19 -0.37 -4.39 -2.59
CA GLU A 19 0.58 -5.46 -2.81
C GLU A 19 -0.01 -6.58 -3.67
N THR A 20 0.70 -6.89 -4.75
CA THR A 20 0.31 -7.92 -5.70
C THR A 20 1.23 -9.13 -5.56
N THR A 21 0.64 -10.31 -5.42
CA THR A 21 1.39 -11.57 -5.44
C THR A 21 1.85 -11.88 -6.86
N ILE A 22 3.14 -12.17 -7.02
CA ILE A 22 3.77 -12.51 -8.30
C ILE A 22 4.66 -13.75 -8.16
N GLN A 23 5.03 -14.33 -9.30
CA GLN A 23 6.03 -15.39 -9.41
C GLN A 23 7.18 -14.90 -10.29
N CYS A 24 8.41 -15.11 -9.86
CA CYS A 24 9.59 -14.70 -10.59
C CYS A 24 10.30 -15.92 -11.18
N ASN A 25 10.36 -16.00 -12.51
CA ASN A 25 10.95 -17.15 -13.21
C ASN A 25 12.44 -17.34 -12.93
N LYS A 26 13.16 -16.25 -12.62
CA LYS A 26 14.61 -16.23 -12.42
C LYS A 26 14.96 -15.52 -11.11
N GLU A 27 14.59 -16.15 -10.00
CA GLU A 27 14.98 -15.69 -8.67
C GLU A 27 16.04 -16.61 -8.06
N GLU A 28 17.19 -16.04 -7.72
CA GLU A 28 18.31 -16.81 -7.16
C GLU A 28 17.92 -17.46 -5.82
N GLY A 29 18.17 -18.78 -5.73
CA GLY A 29 17.89 -19.58 -4.54
C GLY A 29 16.41 -19.90 -4.32
N ARG A 30 15.52 -19.63 -5.29
CA ARG A 30 14.09 -19.92 -5.16
C ARG A 30 13.51 -20.58 -6.41
N LYS A 31 12.46 -21.38 -6.21
CA LYS A 31 11.71 -22.00 -7.31
C LYS A 31 10.89 -20.94 -8.03
N ALA A 32 10.72 -21.06 -9.34
CA ALA A 32 9.89 -20.15 -10.14
C ALA A 32 8.43 -20.07 -9.64
N SER A 33 7.91 -21.14 -9.04
CA SER A 33 6.57 -21.20 -8.44
C SER A 33 6.46 -20.52 -7.06
N SER A 34 7.56 -20.01 -6.51
CA SER A 34 7.54 -19.38 -5.19
C SER A 34 6.87 -18.01 -5.24
N ASN A 35 6.04 -17.72 -4.25
CA ASN A 35 5.37 -16.42 -4.14
C ASN A 35 6.38 -15.32 -3.82
N SER A 36 6.32 -14.23 -4.57
CA SER A 36 6.97 -12.96 -4.29
C SER A 36 5.92 -11.85 -4.37
N TYR A 37 6.30 -10.63 -4.01
CA TYR A 37 5.34 -9.54 -3.90
C TYR A 37 5.92 -8.26 -4.49
N PHE A 38 5.13 -7.64 -5.37
CA PHE A 38 5.34 -6.25 -5.75
C PHE A 38 4.43 -5.38 -4.90
N TRP A 39 5.03 -4.42 -4.22
CA TRP A 39 4.33 -3.35 -3.54
C TRP A 39 4.33 -2.13 -4.43
N GLN A 40 3.18 -1.48 -4.54
CA GLN A 40 3.01 -0.20 -5.21
C GLN A 40 2.75 0.84 -4.13
N HIS A 41 3.51 1.94 -4.12
CA HIS A 41 3.27 3.10 -3.27
C HIS A 41 3.12 4.34 -4.13
N ARG A 42 2.12 5.16 -3.84
CA ARG A 42 1.89 6.40 -4.58
C ARG A 42 1.35 7.50 -3.69
N ASN A 43 1.59 8.74 -4.07
CA ASN A 43 0.94 9.88 -3.45
C ASN A 43 -0.46 10.13 -4.04
N GLY A 44 -1.17 11.09 -3.43
CA GLY A 44 -2.48 11.55 -3.87
C GLY A 44 -2.49 12.01 -5.33
N PRO A 45 -3.62 11.87 -6.06
CA PRO A 45 -3.71 12.27 -7.46
C PRO A 45 -3.66 13.79 -7.69
N TRP A 46 -3.80 14.58 -6.63
CA TRP A 46 -3.86 16.04 -6.68
C TRP A 46 -2.51 16.71 -6.42
N GLU A 47 -1.47 15.93 -6.15
CA GLU A 47 -0.13 16.45 -5.88
C GLU A 47 0.56 16.96 -7.14
N GLU A 48 1.34 18.03 -7.03
CA GLU A 48 2.04 18.66 -8.15
C GLU A 48 2.96 17.69 -8.89
N THR A 49 3.66 16.84 -8.14
CA THR A 49 4.54 15.80 -8.69
C THR A 49 3.95 14.42 -8.40
N PRO A 50 3.40 13.72 -9.40
CA PRO A 50 2.92 12.35 -9.21
C PRO A 50 4.11 11.40 -9.02
N ILE A 51 4.06 10.63 -7.94
CA ILE A 51 5.10 9.64 -7.60
C ILE A 51 4.42 8.27 -7.50
N ILE A 52 4.93 7.31 -8.26
CA ILE A 52 4.55 5.90 -8.17
C ILE A 52 5.84 5.10 -8.06
N LEU A 53 5.98 4.36 -6.96
CA LEU A 53 7.15 3.53 -6.67
C LEU A 53 6.72 2.08 -6.54
N PHE A 54 7.53 1.21 -7.13
CA PHE A 54 7.38 -0.24 -7.00
C PHE A 54 8.51 -0.78 -6.12
N GLN A 55 8.16 -1.64 -5.16
CA GLN A 55 9.13 -2.34 -4.31
C GLN A 55 8.92 -3.84 -4.50
N TYR A 56 9.98 -4.56 -4.85
CA TYR A 56 9.96 -6.02 -4.88
C TYR A 56 10.38 -6.59 -3.54
N THR A 57 9.66 -7.62 -3.07
CA THR A 57 10.01 -8.34 -1.84
C THR A 57 9.71 -9.84 -1.98
N ARG A 58 10.45 -10.65 -1.22
CA ARG A 58 10.26 -12.12 -1.19
C ARG A 58 9.09 -12.57 -0.30
N THR A 59 8.57 -11.67 0.54
CA THR A 59 7.55 -11.98 1.54
C THR A 59 6.46 -10.91 1.52
N ARG A 60 5.23 -11.27 1.89
CA ARG A 60 4.15 -10.28 2.09
C ARG A 60 4.24 -9.60 3.46
N ALA A 61 5.35 -9.74 4.19
CA ALA A 61 5.40 -9.33 5.58
C ALA A 61 5.10 -7.84 5.71
N GLY A 62 4.22 -7.46 6.64
CA GLY A 62 3.91 -6.05 6.94
C GLY A 62 5.14 -5.21 7.33
N GLU A 63 6.24 -5.87 7.69
CA GLU A 63 7.53 -5.25 7.92
C GLU A 63 8.08 -4.53 6.67
N ASN A 64 7.75 -5.03 5.47
CA ASN A 64 8.13 -4.38 4.22
C ASN A 64 7.42 -3.03 4.08
N ALA A 65 6.11 -2.99 4.34
CA ALA A 65 5.32 -1.76 4.36
C ALA A 65 5.80 -0.80 5.45
N ARG A 66 6.07 -1.30 6.68
CA ARG A 66 6.58 -0.50 7.79
C ARG A 66 7.90 0.18 7.44
N LYS A 67 8.86 -0.56 6.87
CA LYS A 67 10.15 -0.01 6.45
C LYS A 67 9.99 1.01 5.33
N PHE A 68 9.17 0.72 4.32
CA PHE A 68 8.95 1.65 3.22
C PHE A 68 8.31 2.96 3.69
N LEU A 69 7.37 2.90 4.63
CA LEU A 69 6.62 4.06 5.14
C LEU A 69 7.24 4.69 6.40
N GLU A 70 8.48 4.34 6.76
CA GLU A 70 9.15 4.91 7.93
C GLU A 70 9.26 6.44 7.86
N GLY A 71 8.67 7.14 8.83
CA GLY A 71 8.65 8.61 8.86
C GLY A 71 7.49 9.26 8.08
N PHE A 72 6.63 8.47 7.42
CA PHE A 72 5.36 8.97 6.90
C PHE A 72 4.39 9.24 8.05
N SER A 73 3.61 10.32 7.95
CA SER A 73 2.53 10.66 8.86
C SER A 73 1.41 11.30 8.06
N GLY A 74 0.21 10.74 8.13
CA GLY A 74 -0.92 11.19 7.32
C GLY A 74 -1.92 10.08 7.03
N TYR A 75 -2.67 10.22 5.94
CA TYR A 75 -3.69 9.27 5.51
C TYR A 75 -3.07 8.15 4.67
N SER A 76 -3.17 6.92 5.17
CA SER A 76 -2.73 5.71 4.45
C SER A 76 -3.94 4.98 3.90
N ILE A 77 -4.09 4.99 2.57
CA ILE A 77 -5.14 4.28 1.85
C ILE A 77 -4.62 2.91 1.42
N THR A 78 -5.12 1.84 2.04
CA THR A 78 -4.72 0.45 1.76
C THR A 78 -5.94 -0.46 1.70
N ASP A 79 -5.77 -1.71 1.28
CA ASP A 79 -6.79 -2.73 1.55
C ASP A 79 -6.86 -3.05 3.06
N ALA A 80 -7.72 -3.99 3.43
CA ALA A 80 -7.88 -4.45 4.81
C ALA A 80 -6.78 -5.46 5.24
N TYR A 81 -5.62 -5.49 4.58
CA TYR A 81 -4.54 -6.40 4.94
C TYR A 81 -3.94 -6.05 6.31
N ALA A 82 -3.92 -7.04 7.21
CA ALA A 82 -3.39 -6.91 8.57
C ALA A 82 -1.89 -6.54 8.59
N GLY A 83 -1.13 -6.76 7.52
CA GLY A 83 0.29 -6.37 7.47
C GLY A 83 0.51 -4.88 7.68
N TYR A 84 -0.44 -4.03 7.24
CA TYR A 84 -0.36 -2.58 7.45
C TYR A 84 -0.58 -2.16 8.92
N GLU A 85 -0.97 -3.07 9.83
CA GLU A 85 -1.01 -2.79 11.29
C GLU A 85 0.35 -2.48 11.89
N LYS A 86 1.43 -2.84 11.20
CA LYS A 86 2.79 -2.53 11.64
C LYS A 86 3.22 -1.10 11.30
N VAL A 87 2.47 -0.38 10.47
CA VAL A 87 2.80 1.00 10.09
C VAL A 87 2.29 1.93 11.18
N GLU A 88 3.20 2.70 11.77
CA GLU A 88 2.92 3.59 12.90
C GLU A 88 2.61 5.01 12.40
N ASN A 89 1.99 5.83 13.25
CA ASN A 89 1.70 7.26 13.00
C ASN A 89 0.86 7.56 11.74
N ILE A 90 -0.04 6.65 11.37
CA ILE A 90 -0.95 6.82 10.23
C ILE A 90 -2.41 6.88 10.64
N ILE A 91 -3.18 7.63 9.87
CA ILE A 91 -4.64 7.54 9.83
C ILE A 91 -4.99 6.51 8.75
N ARG A 92 -5.56 5.38 9.16
CA ARG A 92 -5.88 4.29 8.23
C ARG A 92 -7.17 4.58 7.49
N CYS A 93 -7.10 4.52 6.16
CA CYS A 93 -8.23 4.66 5.26
C CYS A 93 -8.36 3.39 4.43
N LEU A 94 -9.55 2.80 4.39
CA LEU A 94 -9.79 1.62 3.58
C LEU A 94 -10.00 2.01 2.12
N CYS A 95 -9.37 1.26 1.23
CA CYS A 95 -9.50 1.45 -0.21
C CYS A 95 -10.87 0.97 -0.70
N TRP A 96 -11.66 1.91 -1.24
CA TRP A 96 -13.00 1.62 -1.78
C TRP A 96 -12.99 0.68 -2.98
N SER A 97 -11.89 0.60 -3.73
CA SER A 97 -11.76 -0.35 -4.84
C SER A 97 -11.76 -1.81 -4.36
N HIS A 98 -11.32 -2.06 -3.13
CA HIS A 98 -11.37 -3.37 -2.48
C HIS A 98 -12.69 -3.65 -1.78
N TYR A 99 -13.57 -2.65 -1.69
CA TYR A 99 -14.87 -2.82 -1.06
C TYR A 99 -15.78 -3.70 -1.94
N PRO A 100 -16.41 -4.76 -1.39
CA PRO A 100 -17.28 -5.62 -2.17
C PRO A 100 -18.51 -4.87 -2.70
N ARG A 101 -18.79 -4.97 -4.00
CA ARG A 101 -19.98 -4.32 -4.62
C ARG A 101 -21.33 -4.84 -4.13
N ARG A 102 -21.37 -5.94 -3.36
CA ARG A 102 -22.59 -6.61 -2.88
C ARG A 102 -22.73 -6.61 -1.36
N LEU A 103 -22.14 -5.63 -0.69
CA LEU A 103 -22.39 -5.41 0.74
C LEU A 103 -23.64 -4.55 0.90
N ILE A 104 -24.74 -5.16 1.34
CA ILE A 104 -25.95 -4.43 1.73
C ILE A 104 -25.70 -3.92 3.15
N ILE A 105 -25.35 -2.63 3.27
CA ILE A 105 -25.33 -1.95 4.56
C ILE A 105 -26.81 -1.75 4.94
N ARG A 106 -27.31 -2.58 5.85
CA ARG A 106 -28.64 -2.38 6.44
C ARG A 106 -28.50 -1.36 7.57
N GLU A 107 -28.67 -0.08 7.27
CA GLU A 107 -28.99 0.92 8.27
C GLU A 107 -29.75 2.10 7.65
N GLU A 108 -30.81 2.55 8.33
CA GLU A 108 -31.58 3.74 7.97
C GLU A 108 -30.67 4.97 8.07
N LEU A 109 -30.40 5.61 6.95
CA LEU A 109 -29.71 6.90 6.93
C LEU A 109 -30.67 7.96 7.52
N PRO A 110 -30.34 8.62 8.65
CA PRO A 110 -31.23 9.58 9.31
C PRO A 110 -31.34 10.94 8.59
N TYR A 111 -30.91 11.03 7.33
CA TYR A 111 -30.96 12.25 6.52
C TYR A 111 -31.19 11.94 5.04
N ALA A 112 -32.29 11.24 4.74
CA ALA A 112 -32.91 11.29 3.42
C ALA A 112 -34.04 12.32 3.41
#